data_AF-A0A6M3L7L0-F1
#
_entry.id   AF-A0A6M3L7L0-F1
#
_cell.length_a   1.000
_cell.length_b   1.000
_cell.length_c   1.000
_cell.angle_alpha   90.00
_cell.angle_beta   90.00
_cell.angle_gamma   90.00
#
_symmetry.space_group_name_H-M   'P 1'
#
loop_
_entity.id
_entity.type
_entity.pdbx_description
1 polymer ?
#
loop_
_entity_poly.entity_id
_entity_poly.type
_entity_poly.pdbx_seq_one_letter_code
_entity_poly.pdbx_strand_id
1 'polypeptide(L)'
;MPNVGDIKSAKELGYRDTHRWVYQACEVCGDLRWVQLVRNKSKYTKCIKCSNNDPSSSRRETIRSIWTGRNHTEDSKKKIKLARLGSTSSVDACKAISDSLIGNKRNWQGGKTKVQQAVRTMLEYDNWRKQVFSRDSFTCQWCGAIGVELNAHHRKNLSDILRDNNIKNTEDAKYCDELWDVNNGVTLCTERCHKHTRGELRNEE
;
A
#
# COMPACT_ATOMS: atom_id res chain seq x y z
N MET A 1 -11.38 30.20 -13.47
CA MET A 1 -10.74 29.04 -14.15
C MET A 1 -10.32 29.49 -15.54
N PRO A 2 -9.16 29.06 -16.05
CA PRO A 2 -8.76 29.40 -17.42
C PRO A 2 -9.70 28.76 -18.45
N ASN A 3 -9.94 29.45 -19.55
CA ASN A 3 -10.72 28.97 -20.68
C ASN A 3 -9.82 28.25 -21.69
N VAL A 4 -10.38 27.30 -22.43
CA VAL A 4 -9.65 26.64 -23.52
C VAL A 4 -9.24 27.68 -24.55
N GLY A 5 -7.95 27.71 -24.89
CA GLY A 5 -7.34 28.70 -25.77
C GLY A 5 -6.64 29.85 -25.05
N ASP A 6 -6.79 29.99 -23.73
CA ASP A 6 -6.08 31.02 -22.96
C ASP A 6 -4.57 30.86 -23.15
N ILE A 7 -3.86 31.96 -23.41
CA ILE A 7 -2.40 31.98 -23.54
C ILE A 7 -1.79 32.80 -22.41
N LYS A 8 -0.84 32.21 -21.69
CA LYS A 8 -0.07 32.87 -20.64
C LYS A 8 1.43 32.74 -20.88
N SER A 9 2.19 33.70 -20.39
CA SER A 9 3.64 33.60 -20.27
C SER A 9 4.01 32.62 -19.15
N ALA A 10 5.20 32.04 -19.26
CA ALA A 10 5.78 31.22 -18.22
C ALA A 10 5.81 31.93 -16.84
N LYS A 11 6.11 33.24 -16.83
CA LYS A 11 6.15 34.06 -15.60
C LYS A 11 4.79 34.12 -14.91
N GLU A 12 3.69 34.25 -15.65
CA GLU A 12 2.32 34.26 -15.10
C GLU A 12 1.89 32.91 -14.51
N LEU A 13 2.52 31.81 -14.94
CA LEU A 13 2.31 30.46 -14.40
C LEU A 13 3.31 30.08 -13.31
N GLY A 14 4.25 30.97 -12.98
CA GLY A 14 5.30 30.72 -11.98
C GLY A 14 6.47 29.85 -12.49
N TYR A 15 6.58 29.66 -13.81
CA TYR A 15 7.72 28.97 -14.43
C TYR A 15 8.90 29.92 -14.63
N ARG A 16 10.12 29.35 -14.63
CA ARG A 16 11.39 30.10 -14.78
C ARG A 16 11.86 30.25 -16.24
N ASP A 17 11.06 29.78 -17.20
CA ASP A 17 11.38 29.86 -18.63
C ASP A 17 10.73 31.08 -19.31
N THR A 18 10.95 31.24 -20.61
CA THR A 18 10.46 32.38 -21.41
C THR A 18 9.37 32.01 -22.40
N HIS A 19 8.87 30.76 -22.35
CA HIS A 19 7.90 30.29 -23.32
C HIS A 19 6.49 30.79 -23.01
N ARG A 20 5.65 30.75 -24.03
CA ARG A 20 4.21 30.94 -23.90
C ARG A 20 3.55 29.57 -23.74
N TRP A 21 2.45 29.54 -23.03
CA TRP A 21 1.69 28.34 -22.70
C TRP A 21 0.24 28.57 -23.07
N VAL A 22 -0.40 27.59 -23.71
CA VAL A 22 -1.82 27.60 -24.05
C VAL A 22 -2.57 26.61 -23.17
N TYR A 23 -3.74 26.99 -22.67
CA TYR A 23 -4.62 26.10 -21.94
C TYR A 23 -5.47 25.30 -22.93
N GLN A 24 -5.36 23.97 -22.94
CA GLN A 24 -6.08 23.15 -23.89
C GLN A 24 -6.42 21.76 -23.35
N ALA A 25 -7.42 21.13 -23.96
CA ALA A 25 -7.81 19.75 -23.70
C ALA A 25 -6.85 18.75 -24.37
N CYS A 26 -6.71 17.58 -23.77
CA CYS A 26 -6.16 16.41 -24.45
C CYS A 26 -7.12 15.93 -25.54
N GLU A 27 -6.64 15.70 -26.76
CA GLU A 27 -7.46 15.15 -27.86
C GLU A 27 -8.01 13.74 -27.57
N VAL A 28 -7.44 13.01 -26.61
CA VAL A 28 -7.84 11.62 -26.29
C VAL A 28 -8.76 11.55 -25.07
N CYS A 29 -8.37 12.15 -23.95
CA CYS A 29 -9.13 12.05 -22.70
C CYS A 29 -9.90 13.32 -22.32
N GLY A 30 -9.72 14.43 -23.03
CA GLY A 30 -10.34 15.71 -22.69
C GLY A 30 -9.69 16.48 -21.54
N ASP A 31 -8.75 15.88 -20.80
CA ASP A 31 -8.10 16.53 -19.65
C ASP A 31 -7.47 17.88 -20.03
N LEU A 32 -7.89 18.93 -19.31
CA LEU A 32 -7.43 20.30 -19.51
C LEU A 32 -6.07 20.52 -18.83
N ARG A 33 -5.14 21.15 -19.56
CA ARG A 33 -3.80 21.46 -19.05
C ARG A 33 -3.17 22.65 -19.78
N TRP A 34 -2.18 23.26 -19.15
CA TRP A 34 -1.26 24.17 -19.84
C TRP A 34 -0.27 23.38 -20.69
N VAL A 35 -0.10 23.79 -21.95
CA VAL A 35 0.83 23.19 -22.90
C VAL A 35 1.69 24.30 -23.50
N GLN A 36 3.01 24.07 -23.55
CA GLN A 36 3.95 24.99 -24.16
C GLN A 36 3.58 25.26 -25.64
N LEU A 37 3.62 26.52 -26.06
CA LEU A 37 3.51 26.94 -27.44
C LEU A 37 4.89 26.98 -28.10
N VAL A 38 4.99 26.37 -29.28
CA VAL A 38 6.17 26.41 -30.14
C VAL A 38 5.71 26.83 -31.53
N ARG A 39 6.30 27.90 -32.09
CA ARG A 39 5.90 28.46 -33.40
C ARG A 39 4.37 28.70 -33.50
N ASN A 40 3.78 29.28 -32.45
CA ASN A 40 2.34 29.55 -32.31
C ASN A 40 1.42 28.30 -32.39
N LYS A 41 1.96 27.09 -32.20
CA LYS A 41 1.19 25.85 -32.10
C LYS A 41 1.46 25.16 -30.78
N SER A 42 0.49 24.42 -30.26
CA SER A 42 0.69 23.62 -29.06
C SER A 42 1.76 22.56 -29.33
N LYS A 43 2.77 22.48 -28.45
CA LYS A 43 3.87 21.52 -28.60
C LYS A 43 3.38 20.06 -28.54
N TYR A 44 2.35 19.79 -27.76
CA TYR A 44 1.77 18.46 -27.58
C TYR A 44 0.25 18.49 -27.57
N THR A 45 -0.38 17.73 -28.45
CA THR A 45 -1.84 17.63 -28.48
C THR A 45 -2.39 16.66 -27.43
N LYS A 46 -1.67 15.55 -27.17
CA LYS A 46 -2.00 14.54 -26.16
C LYS A 46 -1.33 14.80 -24.80
N CYS A 47 -1.98 14.41 -23.70
CA CYS A 47 -1.37 14.43 -22.36
C CYS A 47 -0.33 13.31 -22.22
N ILE A 48 0.57 13.39 -21.23
CA ILE A 48 1.65 12.40 -21.04
C ILE A 48 1.08 10.98 -20.89
N LYS A 49 0.00 10.81 -20.12
CA LYS A 49 -0.65 9.51 -19.92
C LYS A 49 -1.15 8.92 -21.24
N CYS A 50 -1.92 9.70 -22.00
CA CYS A 50 -2.45 9.27 -23.29
C CYS A 50 -1.35 9.06 -24.34
N SER A 51 -0.30 9.87 -24.33
CA SER A 51 0.85 9.72 -25.24
C SER A 51 1.66 8.44 -24.95
N ASN A 52 1.82 8.07 -23.68
CA ASN A 52 2.54 6.83 -23.31
C ASN A 52 1.73 5.56 -23.63
N ASN A 53 0.40 5.69 -23.62
CA ASN A 53 -0.51 4.60 -23.94
C ASN A 53 -0.92 4.55 -25.41
N ASP A 54 -0.41 5.47 -26.23
CA ASP A 54 -0.72 5.55 -27.65
C ASP A 54 -0.22 4.28 -28.37
N PRO A 55 -1.11 3.45 -28.95
CA PRO A 55 -0.70 2.25 -29.68
C PRO A 55 0.12 2.58 -30.93
N SER A 56 -0.11 3.75 -31.56
CA SER A 56 0.65 4.17 -32.75
C SER A 56 2.00 4.79 -32.43
N SER A 57 2.38 4.85 -31.14
CA SER A 57 3.71 5.28 -30.72
C SER A 57 4.74 4.24 -31.17
N SER A 58 5.43 4.54 -32.27
CA SER A 58 6.54 3.72 -32.80
C SER A 58 7.57 3.36 -31.73
N ARG A 59 7.72 4.19 -30.69
CA ARG A 59 8.59 3.95 -29.53
C ARG A 59 8.15 2.73 -28.72
N ARG A 60 6.86 2.51 -28.49
CA ARG A 60 6.37 1.36 -27.70
C ARG A 60 6.61 0.05 -28.45
N GLU A 61 6.35 0.03 -29.75
CA GLU A 61 6.66 -1.12 -30.62
C GLU A 61 8.16 -1.37 -30.72
N THR A 62 8.97 -0.32 -30.85
CA THR A 62 10.44 -0.42 -30.88
C THR A 62 11.00 -0.96 -29.56
N ILE A 63 10.55 -0.45 -28.42
CA ILE A 63 10.98 -0.96 -27.11
C ILE A 63 10.52 -2.42 -26.98
N ARG A 64 9.27 -2.72 -27.30
CA ARG A 64 8.73 -4.09 -27.24
C ARG A 64 9.56 -5.04 -28.10
N SER A 65 9.90 -4.68 -29.34
CA SER A 65 10.70 -5.52 -30.24
C SER A 65 12.13 -5.77 -29.73
N ILE A 66 12.74 -4.80 -29.05
CA ILE A 66 14.06 -4.94 -28.41
C ILE A 66 14.04 -5.97 -27.28
N TRP A 67 12.97 -6.01 -26.47
CA TRP A 67 12.88 -6.89 -25.30
C TRP A 67 12.25 -8.25 -25.60
N THR A 68 11.37 -8.35 -26.60
CA THR A 68 10.82 -9.64 -27.02
C THR A 68 11.92 -10.58 -27.47
N GLY A 69 12.02 -11.75 -26.81
CA GLY A 69 13.03 -12.77 -27.10
C GLY A 69 14.35 -12.63 -26.34
N ARG A 70 14.58 -11.52 -25.62
CA ARG A 70 15.73 -11.40 -24.70
C ARG A 70 15.44 -12.05 -23.35
N ASN A 71 15.42 -13.38 -23.35
CA ASN A 71 15.41 -14.16 -22.12
C ASN A 71 16.85 -14.33 -21.62
N HIS A 72 17.02 -14.41 -20.30
CA HIS A 72 18.31 -14.84 -19.73
C HIS A 72 18.71 -16.20 -20.31
N THR A 73 19.98 -16.35 -20.69
CA THR A 73 20.53 -17.64 -21.11
C THR A 73 20.47 -18.63 -19.95
N GLU A 74 20.40 -19.92 -20.25
CA GLU A 74 20.38 -20.96 -19.21
C GLU A 74 21.61 -20.87 -18.29
N ASP A 75 22.78 -20.54 -18.83
CA ASP A 75 23.98 -20.31 -18.02
C ASP A 75 23.87 -19.08 -17.13
N SER A 76 23.24 -17.99 -17.62
CA SER A 76 22.99 -16.81 -16.80
C SER A 76 22.00 -17.11 -15.67
N LYS A 77 20.95 -17.89 -15.95
CA LYS A 77 20.00 -18.38 -14.92
C LYS A 77 20.70 -19.26 -13.88
N LYS A 78 21.56 -20.18 -14.32
CA LYS A 78 22.36 -21.04 -13.43
C LYS A 78 23.30 -20.22 -12.54
N LYS A 79 23.99 -19.22 -13.09
CA LYS A 79 24.85 -18.30 -12.32
C LYS A 79 24.06 -17.53 -11.25
N ILE A 80 22.88 -17.00 -11.61
CA ILE A 80 21.99 -16.31 -10.65
C ILE A 80 21.52 -17.26 -9.56
N LYS A 81 21.13 -18.49 -9.91
CA LYS A 81 20.69 -19.51 -8.95
C LYS A 81 21.81 -19.91 -8.00
N LEU A 82 23.01 -20.13 -8.53
CA LEU A 82 24.20 -20.47 -7.75
C LEU A 82 24.59 -19.36 -6.77
N ALA A 83 24.52 -18.10 -7.19
CA ALA A 83 24.80 -16.95 -6.32
C ALA A 83 23.80 -16.79 -5.16
N ARG A 84 22.57 -17.31 -5.31
CA ARG A 84 21.52 -17.29 -4.27
C ARG A 84 21.56 -18.51 -3.34
N LEU A 85 22.12 -19.62 -3.80
CA LEU A 85 22.29 -20.82 -2.96
C LEU A 85 23.36 -20.54 -1.91
N GLY A 86 22.95 -20.52 -0.64
CA GLY A 86 23.84 -20.18 0.48
C GLY A 86 23.92 -18.69 0.80
N SER A 87 23.20 -17.82 0.07
CA SER A 87 22.98 -16.43 0.48
C SER A 87 21.89 -16.37 1.55
N THR A 88 22.11 -17.00 2.70
CA THR A 88 21.39 -16.58 3.91
C THR A 88 21.97 -15.24 4.30
N SER A 89 21.14 -14.21 4.38
CA SER A 89 21.60 -12.93 4.93
C SER A 89 22.17 -13.22 6.32
N SER A 90 23.45 -12.91 6.53
CA SER A 90 24.05 -13.08 7.85
C SER A 90 23.25 -12.23 8.85
N VAL A 91 23.18 -12.70 10.10
CA VAL A 91 22.52 -11.94 11.17
C VAL A 91 23.09 -10.51 11.24
N ASP A 92 24.39 -10.37 11.02
CA ASP A 92 25.08 -9.09 10.98
C ASP A 92 24.68 -8.22 9.79
N ALA A 93 24.49 -8.78 8.60
CA ALA A 93 24.00 -8.04 7.43
C ALA A 93 22.56 -7.57 7.63
N CYS A 94 21.69 -8.43 8.18
CA CYS A 94 20.33 -8.05 8.55
C CYS A 94 20.32 -6.94 9.62
N LYS A 95 21.19 -7.05 10.62
CA LYS A 95 21.34 -6.06 11.68
C LYS A 95 21.85 -4.73 11.16
N ALA A 96 22.87 -4.72 10.29
CA ALA A 96 23.37 -3.50 9.65
C ALA A 96 22.30 -2.80 8.79
N ILE A 97 21.46 -3.56 8.07
CA ILE A 97 20.31 -3.01 7.34
C ILE A 97 19.30 -2.41 8.33
N SER A 98 18.95 -3.14 9.39
CA SER A 98 18.05 -2.64 10.44
C SER A 98 18.57 -1.34 11.07
N ASP A 99 19.84 -1.31 11.45
CA ASP A 99 20.50 -0.14 12.06
C ASP A 99 20.55 1.05 11.08
N SER A 100 20.79 0.80 9.79
CA SER A 100 20.76 1.85 8.75
C SER A 100 19.37 2.43 8.53
N LEU A 101 18.33 1.62 8.76
CA LEU A 101 16.94 2.05 8.71
C LEU A 101 16.58 2.82 9.98
N ILE A 102 17.13 2.45 11.15
CA ILE A 102 16.95 3.14 12.43
C ILE A 102 17.89 4.37 12.48
N GLY A 103 17.50 5.42 11.76
CA GLY A 103 18.29 6.64 11.64
C GLY A 103 17.45 7.88 11.40
N ASN A 104 17.86 8.97 12.04
CA ASN A 104 17.19 10.28 12.11
C ASN A 104 16.89 10.89 10.74
N LYS A 105 15.79 10.46 10.11
CA LYS A 105 15.05 11.30 9.16
C LYS A 105 14.43 12.42 10.01
N ARG A 106 14.50 13.68 9.60
CA ARG A 106 14.14 14.88 10.39
C ARG A 106 12.70 14.90 10.98
N ASN A 107 11.86 13.92 10.61
CA ASN A 107 10.50 13.69 11.11
C ASN A 107 10.33 12.34 11.85
N TRP A 108 11.42 11.65 12.19
CA TRP A 108 11.42 10.34 12.88
C TRP A 108 11.22 10.55 14.38
N GLN A 109 10.04 10.16 14.90
CA GLN A 109 9.68 10.32 16.32
C GLN A 109 9.93 9.05 17.16
N GLY A 110 10.98 8.29 16.86
CA GLY A 110 11.36 7.10 17.62
C GLY A 110 10.52 5.86 17.32
N GLY A 111 9.87 5.78 16.16
CA GLY A 111 9.05 4.62 15.81
C GLY A 111 7.87 4.41 16.76
N LYS A 112 7.01 5.42 16.92
CA LYS A 112 5.75 5.30 17.69
C LYS A 112 4.71 4.45 16.96
N THR A 113 5.05 3.21 16.61
CA THR A 113 4.03 2.19 16.32
C THR A 113 3.21 2.05 17.59
N LYS A 114 1.91 2.34 17.52
CA LYS A 114 1.04 2.15 18.69
C LYS A 114 1.14 0.69 19.13
N VAL A 115 1.16 0.40 20.42
CA VAL A 115 1.24 -0.98 20.96
C VAL A 115 0.22 -1.90 20.26
N GLN A 116 -0.99 -1.40 20.02
CA GLN A 116 -2.04 -2.08 19.26
C GLN A 116 -1.65 -2.52 17.83
N GLN A 117 -0.82 -1.75 17.13
CA GLN A 117 -0.33 -2.12 15.80
C GLN A 117 0.76 -3.19 15.92
N ALA A 118 1.68 -3.02 16.88
CA ALA A 118 2.74 -3.99 17.13
C ALA A 118 2.17 -5.38 17.51
N VAL A 119 1.17 -5.41 18.39
CA VAL A 119 0.47 -6.64 18.79
C VAL A 119 -0.15 -7.36 17.60
N ARG A 120 -0.75 -6.64 16.65
CA ARG A 120 -1.35 -7.24 15.43
C ARG A 120 -0.34 -7.79 14.43
N THR A 121 0.94 -7.46 14.59
CA THR A 121 2.04 -7.99 13.75
C THR A 121 2.77 -9.17 14.39
N MET A 122 2.40 -9.53 15.61
CA MET A 122 3.02 -10.64 16.35
C MET A 122 2.58 -12.01 15.79
N LEU A 123 3.43 -13.02 16.02
CA LEU A 123 3.13 -14.41 15.67
C LEU A 123 1.93 -14.94 16.46
N GLU A 124 1.82 -14.55 17.73
CA GLU A 124 0.74 -14.88 18.64
C GLU A 124 -0.62 -14.42 18.09
N TYR A 125 -0.67 -13.22 17.50
CA TYR A 125 -1.88 -12.71 16.85
C TYR A 125 -2.26 -13.51 15.60
N ASP A 126 -1.28 -13.90 14.78
CA ASP A 126 -1.53 -14.75 13.62
C ASP A 126 -2.06 -16.13 14.03
N ASN A 127 -1.47 -16.73 15.08
CA ASN A 127 -1.92 -18.00 15.64
C ASN A 127 -3.34 -17.91 16.21
N TRP A 128 -3.61 -16.88 17.02
CA TRP A 128 -4.96 -16.62 17.56
C TRP A 128 -5.98 -16.43 16.44
N ARG A 129 -5.66 -15.61 15.43
CA ARG A 129 -6.53 -15.38 14.27
C ARG A 129 -6.86 -16.69 13.54
N LYS A 130 -5.87 -17.54 13.31
CA LYS A 130 -6.07 -18.85 12.68
C LYS A 130 -6.96 -19.76 13.52
N GLN A 131 -6.80 -19.77 14.83
CA GLN A 131 -7.63 -20.56 15.74
C GLN A 131 -9.09 -20.08 15.73
N VAL A 132 -9.33 -18.77 15.76
CA VAL A 132 -10.67 -18.19 15.64
C VAL A 132 -11.32 -18.58 14.32
N PHE A 133 -10.59 -18.46 13.20
CA PHE A 133 -11.10 -18.84 11.88
C PHE A 133 -11.40 -20.34 11.77
N SER A 134 -10.53 -21.18 12.33
CA SER A 134 -10.69 -22.64 12.33
C SER A 134 -11.93 -23.05 13.16
N ARG A 135 -12.11 -22.46 14.34
CA ARG A 135 -13.31 -22.67 15.18
C ARG A 135 -14.58 -22.29 14.43
N ASP A 136 -14.54 -21.15 13.75
CA ASP A 136 -15.69 -20.59 13.03
C ASP A 136 -15.88 -21.18 11.63
N SER A 137 -15.12 -22.24 11.29
CA SER A 137 -15.15 -22.89 9.96
C SER A 137 -15.03 -21.90 8.80
N PHE A 138 -14.18 -20.87 8.96
CA PHE A 138 -13.97 -19.80 7.97
C PHE A 138 -15.29 -19.16 7.50
N THR A 139 -16.24 -19.01 8.42
CA THR A 139 -17.57 -18.46 8.15
C THR A 139 -17.80 -17.22 9.01
N CYS A 140 -18.35 -16.16 8.42
CA CYS A 140 -18.77 -14.99 9.17
C CYS A 140 -19.85 -15.39 10.18
N GLN A 141 -19.60 -15.22 11.47
CA GLN A 141 -20.51 -15.67 12.53
C GLN A 141 -21.76 -14.79 12.67
N TRP A 142 -21.77 -13.62 12.04
CA TRP A 142 -22.94 -12.73 12.07
C TRP A 142 -23.87 -12.95 10.88
N CYS A 143 -23.34 -13.00 9.66
CA CYS A 143 -24.17 -13.12 8.45
C CYS A 143 -24.08 -14.48 7.73
N GLY A 144 -23.26 -15.41 8.22
CA GLY A 144 -23.09 -16.73 7.62
C GLY A 144 -22.30 -16.75 6.30
N ALA A 145 -21.71 -15.63 5.87
CA ALA A 145 -20.98 -15.57 4.60
C ALA A 145 -19.70 -16.44 4.62
N ILE A 146 -19.48 -17.18 3.52
CA ILE A 146 -18.35 -18.09 3.28
C ILE A 146 -17.63 -17.65 1.99
N GLY A 147 -16.30 -17.84 1.93
CA GLY A 147 -15.50 -17.53 0.73
C GLY A 147 -15.30 -16.04 0.45
N VAL A 148 -15.56 -15.20 1.45
CA VAL A 148 -15.36 -13.75 1.39
C VAL A 148 -14.10 -13.35 2.17
N GLU A 149 -13.72 -12.07 2.10
CA GLU A 149 -12.68 -11.55 2.97
C GLU A 149 -13.17 -11.50 4.43
N LEU A 150 -12.41 -12.14 5.32
CA LEU A 150 -12.75 -12.30 6.75
C LEU A 150 -11.69 -11.64 7.65
N ASN A 151 -12.18 -11.11 8.77
CA ASN A 151 -11.38 -10.56 9.84
C ASN A 151 -11.73 -11.20 11.18
N ALA A 152 -10.72 -11.46 12.02
CA ALA A 152 -10.91 -11.87 13.40
C ALA A 152 -11.07 -10.59 14.25
N HIS A 153 -12.24 -10.43 14.82
CA HIS A 153 -12.59 -9.32 15.69
C HIS A 153 -12.53 -9.78 17.15
N HIS A 154 -11.90 -8.98 18.02
CA HIS A 154 -11.98 -9.20 19.47
C HIS A 154 -13.35 -8.73 19.98
N ARG A 155 -14.06 -9.53 20.78
CA ARG A 155 -15.35 -9.18 21.38
C ARG A 155 -15.19 -8.06 22.40
N LYS A 156 -14.22 -8.19 23.31
CA LYS A 156 -13.72 -7.06 24.11
C LYS A 156 -12.67 -6.34 23.27
N ASN A 157 -12.84 -5.04 23.06
CA ASN A 157 -11.93 -4.31 22.18
C ASN A 157 -10.47 -4.47 22.61
N LEU A 158 -9.58 -4.68 21.63
CA LEU A 158 -8.14 -4.78 21.86
C LEU A 158 -7.60 -3.60 22.71
N SER A 159 -8.12 -2.39 22.49
CA SER A 159 -7.73 -1.21 23.28
C SER A 159 -8.05 -1.33 24.76
N ASP A 160 -9.20 -1.92 25.10
CA ASP A 160 -9.64 -2.09 26.48
C ASP A 160 -8.82 -3.19 27.15
N ILE A 161 -8.58 -4.32 26.48
CA ILE A 161 -7.72 -5.40 27.00
C ILE A 161 -6.32 -4.87 27.32
N LEU A 162 -5.72 -4.09 26.40
CA LEU A 162 -4.38 -3.53 26.61
C LEU A 162 -4.34 -2.55 27.80
N ARG A 163 -5.39 -1.75 27.98
CA ARG A 163 -5.48 -0.79 29.10
C ARG A 163 -5.68 -1.52 30.43
N ASP A 164 -6.64 -2.44 30.48
CA ASP A 164 -7.05 -3.12 31.71
C ASP A 164 -5.93 -4.04 32.23
N ASN A 165 -5.14 -4.64 31.33
CA ASN A 165 -3.99 -5.48 31.67
C ASN A 165 -2.66 -4.70 31.71
N ASN A 166 -2.70 -3.36 31.58
CA ASN A 166 -1.52 -2.48 31.63
C ASN A 166 -0.38 -2.89 30.67
N ILE A 167 -0.74 -3.30 29.45
CA ILE A 167 0.18 -3.81 28.43
C ILE A 167 0.83 -2.63 27.69
N LYS A 168 2.15 -2.48 27.84
CA LYS A 168 2.90 -1.33 27.29
C LYS A 168 3.79 -1.69 26.11
N ASN A 169 4.09 -2.96 25.93
CA ASN A 169 4.96 -3.45 24.87
C ASN A 169 4.51 -4.85 24.38
N THR A 170 5.20 -5.41 23.39
CA THR A 170 4.86 -6.71 22.82
C THR A 170 5.21 -7.89 23.72
N GLU A 171 6.20 -7.75 24.62
CA GLU A 171 6.55 -8.79 25.59
C GLU A 171 5.44 -8.94 26.64
N ASP A 172 4.94 -7.82 27.17
CA ASP A 172 3.76 -7.82 28.06
C ASP A 172 2.55 -8.48 27.38
N ALA A 173 2.34 -8.18 26.09
CA ALA A 173 1.22 -8.74 25.33
C ALA A 173 1.33 -10.25 25.14
N LYS A 174 2.55 -10.78 25.00
CA LYS A 174 2.81 -12.20 24.78
C LYS A 174 2.27 -13.07 25.92
N TYR A 175 2.34 -12.58 27.16
CA TYR A 175 1.90 -13.32 28.35
C TYR A 175 0.50 -12.90 28.84
N CYS A 176 -0.28 -12.17 28.04
CA CYS A 176 -1.66 -11.84 28.39
C CYS A 176 -2.63 -12.84 27.77
N ASP A 177 -3.13 -13.77 28.58
CA ASP A 177 -4.07 -14.81 28.13
C ASP A 177 -5.37 -14.22 27.55
N GLU A 178 -5.88 -13.11 28.10
CA GLU A 178 -7.12 -12.46 27.62
C GLU A 178 -7.02 -11.96 26.17
N LEU A 179 -5.81 -11.57 25.71
CA LEU A 179 -5.58 -11.17 24.31
C LEU A 179 -5.73 -12.34 23.34
N TRP A 180 -5.36 -13.54 23.80
CA TRP A 180 -5.22 -14.74 23.00
C TRP A 180 -6.31 -15.77 23.26
N ASP A 181 -7.30 -15.45 24.10
CA ASP A 181 -8.48 -16.27 24.28
C ASP A 181 -9.28 -16.34 22.97
N VAL A 182 -9.42 -17.55 22.43
CA VAL A 182 -10.17 -17.81 21.19
C VAL A 182 -11.64 -17.45 21.38
N ASN A 183 -12.20 -17.60 22.58
CA ASN A 183 -13.61 -17.26 22.88
C ASN A 183 -13.87 -15.76 22.80
N ASN A 184 -12.85 -14.96 23.08
CA ASN A 184 -12.86 -13.51 22.88
C ASN A 184 -12.70 -13.13 21.39
N GLY A 185 -12.51 -14.08 20.48
CA GLY A 185 -12.50 -13.84 19.04
C GLY A 185 -13.84 -14.17 18.37
N VAL A 186 -14.15 -13.45 17.29
CA VAL A 186 -15.25 -13.75 16.37
C VAL A 186 -14.85 -13.45 14.92
N THR A 187 -15.16 -14.37 14.02
CA THR A 187 -14.92 -14.19 12.58
C THR A 187 -16.03 -13.37 11.95
N LEU A 188 -15.68 -12.23 11.33
CA LEU A 188 -16.63 -11.32 10.66
C LEU A 188 -16.17 -11.01 9.23
N CYS A 189 -17.12 -10.85 8.31
CA CYS A 189 -16.80 -10.40 6.95
C CYS A 189 -16.38 -8.93 6.95
N THR A 190 -15.35 -8.61 6.17
CA THR A 190 -14.71 -7.28 6.17
C THR A 190 -15.66 -6.17 5.76
N GLU A 191 -16.47 -6.42 4.73
CA GLU A 191 -17.21 -5.35 4.05
C GLU A 191 -18.52 -4.96 4.72
N ARG A 192 -19.21 -5.89 5.37
CA ARG A 192 -20.51 -5.63 6.02
C ARG A 192 -20.33 -5.66 7.54
N CYS A 193 -20.12 -6.83 8.11
CA CYS A 193 -20.19 -7.04 9.55
C CYS A 193 -19.07 -6.34 10.33
N HIS A 194 -17.82 -6.45 9.90
CA HIS A 194 -16.68 -5.91 10.65
C HIS A 194 -16.59 -4.37 10.63
N LYS A 195 -17.21 -3.71 9.64
CA LYS A 195 -17.30 -2.24 9.59
C LYS A 195 -18.35 -1.72 10.58
N HIS A 196 -19.47 -2.42 10.75
CA HIS A 196 -20.53 -2.04 11.68
C HIS A 196 -20.11 -2.23 13.15
N THR A 197 -19.30 -3.25 13.48
CA THR A 197 -18.79 -3.42 14.86
C THR A 197 -17.81 -2.34 15.31
N ARG A 198 -17.25 -1.53 14.39
CA ARG A 198 -16.44 -0.36 14.74
C ARG A 198 -17.26 0.85 15.21
N GLY A 199 -18.59 0.78 15.11
CA GLY A 199 -19.52 1.86 15.48
C GLY A 199 -20.57 1.50 16.53
N GLU A 200 -20.91 0.23 16.73
CA GLU A 200 -22.09 -0.18 17.52
C GLU A 200 -21.80 -1.36 18.48
N LEU A 201 -21.04 -1.10 19.55
CA LEU A 201 -21.12 -1.85 20.81
C LEU A 201 -21.12 -0.85 21.99
N ARG A 202 -21.97 0.17 21.87
CA ARG A 202 -22.53 0.91 23.00
C ARG A 202 -24.03 0.67 22.92
N ASN A 203 -24.56 0.01 23.95
CA ASN A 203 -25.95 -0.37 24.14
C ASN A 203 -26.32 -1.70 23.46
N GLU A 204 -26.40 -2.74 24.27
CA GLU A 204 -27.64 -3.47 24.50
C GLU A 204 -27.53 -4.11 25.90
N GLU A 205 -28.63 -4.00 26.66
CA GLU A 205 -28.80 -4.35 28.08
C GLU A 205 -28.74 -5.86 28.36
#